data_AF-A0A9E5HGW3-F1
#
_entry.id   AF-A0A9E5HGW3-F1
#
_cell.length_a   1.000
_cell.length_b   1.000
_cell.length_c   1.000
_cell.angle_alpha   90.00
_cell.angle_beta   90.00
_cell.angle_gamma   90.00
#
_symmetry.space_group_name_H-M   'P 1'
#
loop_
_entity.id
_entity.type
_entity.pdbx_description
1 polymer ?
#
loop_
_entity_poly.entity_id
_entity_poly.type
_entity_poly.pdbx_seq_one_letter_code
_entity_poly.pdbx_strand_id
1 'polypeptide(L)'
;DWYAHEVFTKTSKLSEQIFPITLDIDNPRWEAGLKRLQKANVDLADAKKHGRKFAQLGASIRAGLAFVELFTIPSKKHAVPAKTRLEPAY
;
A
#
# COMPACT_ATOMS: atom_id res chain seq x y z
N ASP A 1 -1.39 -2.78 11.12
CA ASP A 1 -2.64 -3.18 11.78
C ASP A 1 -2.97 -4.58 11.30
N TRP A 2 -3.26 -5.51 12.20
CA TRP A 2 -3.44 -6.93 11.85
C TRP A 2 -4.61 -7.12 10.88
N TYR A 3 -5.72 -6.38 11.10
CA TYR A 3 -6.93 -6.51 10.28
C TYR A 3 -6.71 -6.02 8.86
N ALA A 4 -6.05 -4.86 8.70
CA ALA A 4 -5.71 -4.34 7.38
C ALA A 4 -4.80 -5.31 6.59
N HIS A 5 -3.81 -5.92 7.26
CA HIS A 5 -2.92 -6.89 6.64
C HIS A 5 -3.64 -8.18 6.23
N GLU A 6 -4.56 -8.66 7.06
CA GLU A 6 -5.42 -9.81 6.76
C GLU A 6 -6.27 -9.59 5.50
N VAL A 7 -6.85 -8.39 5.36
CA VAL A 7 -7.61 -8.00 4.16
C VAL A 7 -6.72 -8.05 2.91
N PHE A 8 -5.50 -7.50 2.97
CA PHE A 8 -4.56 -7.57 1.85
C PHE A 8 -4.19 -9.01 1.50
N THR A 9 -3.99 -9.87 2.51
CA THR A 9 -3.66 -11.29 2.31
C THR A 9 -4.78 -12.00 1.55
N LYS A 10 -6.03 -11.87 2.03
CA LYS A 10 -7.20 -12.52 1.40
C LYS A 10 -7.48 -12.01 0.00
N THR A 11 -7.44 -10.69 -0.19
CA THR A 11 -7.70 -10.08 -1.49
C THR A 11 -6.60 -10.36 -2.50
N SER A 12 -5.34 -10.46 -2.06
CA SER A 12 -4.23 -10.90 -2.91
C SER A 12 -4.45 -12.34 -3.37
N LYS A 13 -4.73 -13.26 -2.44
CA LYS A 13 -5.00 -14.69 -2.74
C LYS A 13 -6.18 -14.88 -3.71
N LEU A 14 -7.22 -14.05 -3.60
CA LEU A 14 -8.32 -14.05 -4.57
C LEU A 14 -7.86 -13.53 -5.95
N SER A 15 -7.08 -12.45 -5.96
CA SER A 15 -6.59 -11.81 -7.19
C SER A 15 -5.65 -12.70 -8.00
N GLU A 16 -4.91 -13.61 -7.34
CA GLU A 16 -4.01 -14.57 -8.01
C GLU A 16 -4.72 -15.51 -8.98
N GLN A 17 -6.04 -15.68 -8.81
CA GLN A 17 -6.86 -16.51 -9.71
C GLN A 17 -7.12 -15.83 -11.06
N ILE A 18 -6.84 -14.53 -11.19
CA ILE A 18 -7.21 -13.72 -12.36
C ILE A 18 -6.00 -12.95 -12.91
N PHE A 19 -5.17 -12.39 -12.05
CA PHE A 19 -4.05 -11.53 -12.44
C PHE A 19 -2.73 -12.22 -12.19
N PRO A 20 -1.78 -12.26 -13.15
CA PRO A 20 -0.48 -12.96 -13.00
C PRO A 20 0.53 -12.20 -12.12
N ILE A 21 0.05 -11.34 -11.23
CA ILE A 21 0.86 -10.40 -10.45
C ILE A 21 0.13 -9.99 -9.16
N THR A 22 0.87 -9.89 -8.06
CA THR A 22 0.40 -9.38 -6.77
C THR A 22 1.39 -8.39 -6.18
N LEU A 23 0.91 -7.56 -5.25
CA LEU A 23 1.75 -6.67 -4.46
C LEU A 23 2.55 -7.48 -3.44
N ASP A 24 3.82 -7.13 -3.22
CA ASP A 24 4.63 -7.73 -2.17
C ASP A 24 4.30 -7.11 -0.80
N ILE A 25 3.19 -7.57 -0.22
CA ILE A 25 2.67 -7.08 1.07
C ILE A 25 3.49 -7.55 2.28
N ASP A 26 4.39 -8.52 2.09
CA ASP A 26 5.30 -9.05 3.11
C ASP A 26 6.62 -8.29 3.15
N ASN A 27 6.85 -7.39 2.18
CA ASN A 27 8.05 -6.58 2.15
C ASN A 27 8.15 -5.74 3.42
N PRO A 28 9.29 -5.69 4.13
CA PRO A 28 9.43 -4.87 5.34
C PRO A 28 9.16 -3.38 5.09
N ARG A 29 9.32 -2.91 3.84
CA ARG A 29 9.00 -1.53 3.43
C ARG A 29 7.52 -1.28 3.23
N TRP A 30 6.69 -2.31 3.04
CA TRP A 30 5.26 -2.17 2.75
C TRP A 30 4.50 -1.52 3.90
N GLU A 31 4.45 -2.18 5.06
CA GLU A 31 3.70 -1.66 6.20
C GLU A 31 4.31 -0.35 6.74
N ALA A 32 5.65 -0.27 6.76
CA ALA A 32 6.37 0.93 7.19
C ALA A 32 6.09 2.12 6.28
N GLY A 33 6.10 1.91 4.95
CA GLY A 33 5.80 2.94 3.95
C GLY A 33 4.36 3.43 4.05
N LEU A 34 3.39 2.52 4.21
CA LEU A 34 1.97 2.88 4.39
C LEU A 34 1.76 3.73 5.65
N LYS A 35 2.37 3.36 6.79
CA LYS A 35 2.30 4.14 8.03
C LYS A 35 2.93 5.53 7.87
N ARG A 36 4.07 5.63 7.19
CA ARG A 36 4.74 6.92 6.90
C ARG A 36 3.86 7.80 6.02
N LEU A 37 3.28 7.23 4.96
CA LEU A 37 2.40 7.94 4.04
C LEU A 37 1.12 8.42 4.74
N GLN A 38 0.49 7.56 5.53
CA GLN A 38 -0.69 7.92 6.33
C GLN A 38 -0.37 9.08 7.28
N LYS A 39 0.72 8.98 8.05
CA LYS A 39 1.14 10.04 8.99
C LYS A 39 1.40 11.36 8.26
N ALA A 40 2.14 11.31 7.14
CA ALA A 40 2.42 12.50 6.33
C ALA A 40 1.13 13.16 5.80
N ASN A 41 0.14 12.37 5.37
CA ASN A 41 -1.15 12.89 4.92
C ASN A 41 -1.98 13.51 6.06
N VAL A 42 -1.96 12.93 7.26
CA VAL A 42 -2.60 13.51 8.45
C VAL A 42 -1.95 14.85 8.80
N ASP A 43 -0.61 14.90 8.84
CA ASP A 43 0.14 16.13 9.12
C ASP A 43 -0.13 17.21 8.04
N LEU A 44 -0.21 16.80 6.77
CA LEU A 44 -0.53 17.70 5.66
C LEU A 44 -1.95 18.27 5.78
N ALA A 45 -2.93 17.46 6.17
CA ALA A 45 -4.30 17.91 6.39
C ALA A 45 -4.38 18.91 7.55
N ASP A 46 -3.70 18.65 8.68
CA ASP A 46 -3.61 19.58 9.80
C ASP A 46 -2.94 20.91 9.40
N ALA A 47 -1.82 20.83 8.67
CA ALA A 47 -1.10 22.01 8.20
C ALA A 47 -1.91 22.82 7.19
N LYS A 48 -2.72 22.17 6.34
CA LYS A 48 -3.68 22.83 5.44
C LYS A 48 -4.77 23.56 6.22
N LYS A 49 -5.37 22.88 7.21
CA LYS A 49 -6.42 23.45 8.06
C LYS A 49 -5.97 24.74 8.78
N HIS A 50 -4.71 24.79 9.20
CA HIS A 50 -4.16 25.93 9.94
C HIS A 50 -3.31 26.89 9.09
N GLY A 51 -3.30 26.75 7.76
CA GLY A 51 -2.54 27.64 6.88
C GLY A 51 -1.02 27.58 7.00
N ARG A 52 -0.45 26.55 7.66
CA ARG A 52 0.99 26.42 7.96
C ARG A 52 1.77 25.95 6.72
N LYS A 53 2.14 26.86 5.82
CA LYS A 53 2.77 26.54 4.51
C LYS A 53 4.08 25.76 4.60
N PHE A 54 4.97 26.08 5.55
CA PHE A 54 6.21 25.32 5.74
C PHE A 54 5.95 23.88 6.18
N ALA A 55 4.99 23.67 7.09
CA ALA A 55 4.58 22.33 7.52
C ALA A 55 3.91 21.56 6.38
N GLN A 56 3.11 22.23 5.53
CA GLN A 56 2.53 21.62 4.32
C GLN A 56 3.62 21.12 3.36
N LEU A 57 4.65 21.93 3.10
CA LEU A 57 5.75 21.54 2.23
C LEU A 57 6.50 20.32 2.79
N GLY A 58 6.89 20.37 4.08
CA GLY A 58 7.59 19.27 4.73
C GLY A 58 6.77 17.97 4.78
N ALA A 59 5.46 18.05 5.05
CA ALA A 59 4.56 16.90 5.00
C ALA A 59 4.41 16.33 3.58
N SER A 60 4.35 17.20 2.57
CA SER A 60 4.23 16.78 1.16
C SER A 60 5.50 16.06 0.68
N ILE A 61 6.69 16.55 1.06
CA ILE A 61 7.96 15.88 0.74
C ILE A 61 8.01 14.49 1.40
N ARG A 62 7.63 14.37 2.68
CA ARG A 62 7.57 13.08 3.37
C ARG A 62 6.58 12.11 2.71
N ALA A 63 5.41 12.59 2.31
CA ALA A 63 4.43 11.79 1.57
C ALA A 63 4.99 11.31 0.23
N GLY A 64 5.66 12.20 -0.52
CA GLY A 64 6.30 11.86 -1.79
C GLY A 64 7.39 10.79 -1.64
N LEU A 65 8.26 10.93 -0.63
CA LEU A 65 9.31 9.95 -0.36
C LEU A 65 8.73 8.57 0.05
N ALA A 66 7.73 8.55 0.93
CA ALA A 66 7.05 7.32 1.32
C ALA A 66 6.34 6.66 0.12
N PHE A 67 5.75 7.46 -0.77
CA PHE A 67 5.14 6.95 -2.00
C PHE A 67 6.18 6.33 -2.94
N VAL A 68 7.31 7.00 -3.18
CA VAL A 68 8.41 6.44 -4.01
C VAL A 68 8.95 5.15 -3.39
N GLU A 69 9.09 5.11 -2.07
CA GLU A 69 9.50 3.89 -1.36
C GLU A 69 8.52 2.74 -1.59
N LEU A 70 7.21 2.99 -1.53
CA LEU A 70 6.19 1.97 -1.81
C LEU A 70 6.15 1.56 -3.29
N PHE A 71 6.22 2.54 -4.20
CA PHE A 71 6.12 2.33 -5.64
C PHE A 71 7.29 1.49 -6.19
N THR A 72 8.45 1.56 -5.54
CA THR A 72 9.65 0.80 -5.93
C THR A 72 9.74 -0.58 -5.30
N ILE A 73 8.75 -1.00 -4.50
CA ILE A 73 8.65 -2.38 -4.01
C ILE A 73 8.38 -3.30 -5.20
N PRO A 74 9.17 -4.38 -5.40
CA PRO A 74 8.94 -5.30 -6.49
C PRO A 74 7.61 -6.02 -6.34
N SER A 75 6.95 -6.31 -7.46
CA SER A 75 5.77 -7.15 -7.48
C SER A 75 6.12 -8.64 -7.47
N LYS A 76 5.21 -9.46 -6.95
CA LYS A 76 5.29 -10.93 -7.03
C LYS A 76 4.56 -11.41 -8.28
N LYS A 77 5.21 -12.25 -9.09
CA LYS A 77 4.60 -12.88 -10.26
C LYS A 77 4.24 -14.33 -9.92
N HIS A 78 3.16 -14.80 -10.51
CA HIS A 78 2.71 -16.19 -10.36
C HIS A 78 1.91 -16.58 -11.61
N ALA A 79 1.72 -17.89 -11.82
CA ALA A 79 0.92 -18.39 -12.92
C ALA A 79 -0.57 -18.39 -12.54
N VAL A 80 -1.41 -17.90 -13.45
CA VAL A 80 -2.86 -17.95 -13.30
C VAL A 80 -3.35 -19.37 -13.66
N PRO A 81 -4.33 -19.94 -12.93
CA PRO A 81 -4.88 -21.25 -13.26
C PRO A 81 -5.45 -21.30 -14.69
N ALA A 82 -5.25 -22.41 -15.40
CA ALA A 82 -5.74 -22.59 -16.77
C ALA A 82 -7.28 -22.54 -16.90
N LYS A 83 -8.00 -22.76 -15.80
CA LYS A 83 -9.44 -22.56 -15.70
C LYS A 83 -9.72 -21.51 -14.64
N THR A 84 -10.03 -20.29 -15.06
CA THR A 84 -10.47 -19.21 -14.18
C THR A 84 -11.85 -19.54 -13.62
N ARG A 85 -11.94 -19.78 -12.31
CA ARG A 85 -13.18 -19.96 -11.56
C ARG A 85 -13.07 -19.19 -10.25
N LEU A 86 -14.20 -18.74 -9.69
CA LEU A 86 -14.20 -17.98 -8.43
C LEU A 86 -14.13 -18.94 -7.24
N GLU A 87 -12.91 -19.32 -6.84
CA GLU A 87 -12.71 -20.14 -5.65
C GLU A 87 -12.65 -19.27 -4.40
N PRO A 88 -13.32 -19.66 -3.29
CA PRO A 88 -13.20 -18.93 -2.04
C PRO A 88 -11.76 -18.96 -1.51
N ALA A 89 -11.24 -17.78 -1.13
CA ALA A 89 -9.99 -17.64 -0.41
C ALA A 89 -10.30 -17.40 1.07
N TYR A 90 -10.04 -18.42 1.91
CA TYR A 90 -10.08 -18.32 3.38
C TYR A 90 -8.74 -17.88 3.93
#